data_AF-A0AAD8A6F8-F1
#
_entry.id   AF-A0AAD8A6F8-F1
#
_cell.length_a   1.000
_cell.length_b   1.000
_cell.length_c   1.000
_cell.angle_alpha   90.00
_cell.angle_beta   90.00
_cell.angle_gamma   90.00
#
_symmetry.space_group_name_H-M   'P 1'
#
loop_
_entity.id
_entity.type
_entity.pdbx_description
1 polymer ?
#
loop_
_entity_poly.entity_id
_entity_poly.type
_entity_poly.pdbx_seq_one_letter_code
_entity_poly.pdbx_strand_id
1 'polypeptide(L)'
;MLPHLHFILIVTATVVTARSLSKRDITAMSFPDIEHPTEMNIRMKNVARQVYLAVKTDDQHKHTLTTKTLNSEVDPEVDFSLYFYTSAESGETKLVLPVHQSTKVCFSMSDKMIKISSLLHKMDTNELDEEYEDPLDFTKADNRFFYIKKSGDYYALEAMDGVNKNYFLSLNESNMLELKEVTDSNYPDEVLFSIN
;
A
#
# COMPACT_ATOMS: atom_id res chain seq x y z
N MET A 1 76.66 44.00 14.26
CA MET A 1 76.04 42.70 14.53
C MET A 1 74.68 42.66 13.83
N LEU A 2 74.55 41.70 12.92
CA LEU A 2 73.36 41.12 12.25
C LEU A 2 72.34 42.01 11.49
N PRO A 3 72.02 41.68 10.22
CA PRO A 3 71.10 42.42 9.37
C PRO A 3 69.64 41.93 9.50
N HIS A 4 68.72 42.84 9.14
CA HIS A 4 67.30 42.59 8.89
C HIS A 4 67.09 41.43 7.90
N LEU A 5 66.53 40.33 8.39
CA LEU A 5 66.10 39.21 7.57
C LEU A 5 64.72 39.51 6.97
N HIS A 6 64.64 39.49 5.64
CA HIS A 6 63.40 39.47 4.88
C HIS A 6 62.63 38.18 5.20
N PHE A 7 61.41 38.30 5.73
CA PHE A 7 60.48 37.17 5.77
C PHE A 7 59.72 37.11 4.44
N ILE A 8 59.99 36.04 3.70
CA ILE A 8 59.28 35.66 2.49
C ILE A 8 57.91 35.12 2.87
N LEU A 9 56.89 35.65 2.21
CA LEU A 9 55.50 35.26 2.21
C LEU A 9 55.33 33.84 1.61
N ILE A 10 54.72 32.90 2.33
CA ILE A 10 54.17 31.67 1.75
C ILE A 10 52.66 31.66 2.07
N VAL A 11 51.85 32.19 1.15
CA VAL A 11 50.41 31.93 1.15
C VAL A 11 50.20 30.61 0.41
N THR A 12 50.02 29.53 1.16
CA THR A 12 49.52 28.27 0.59
C THR A 12 48.08 28.48 0.17
N ALA A 13 47.84 28.67 -1.12
CA ALA A 13 46.51 28.61 -1.70
C ALA A 13 46.00 27.17 -1.61
N THR A 14 45.17 26.88 -0.61
CA THR A 14 44.40 25.62 -0.58
C THR A 14 43.35 25.73 -1.68
N VAL A 15 43.57 25.02 -2.78
CA VAL A 15 42.54 24.80 -3.80
C VAL A 15 41.43 23.98 -3.15
N VAL A 16 40.40 24.66 -2.66
CA VAL A 16 39.14 24.01 -2.33
C VAL A 16 38.50 23.64 -3.66
N THR A 17 38.71 22.40 -4.10
CA THR A 17 37.95 21.83 -5.19
C THR A 17 36.49 21.80 -4.74
N ALA A 18 35.69 22.74 -5.24
CA ALA A 18 34.24 22.65 -5.19
C ALA A 18 33.85 21.36 -5.90
N ARG A 19 33.69 20.27 -5.14
CA ARG A 19 32.99 19.09 -5.61
C ARG A 19 31.57 19.53 -5.87
N SER A 20 31.27 19.68 -7.15
CA SER A 20 29.94 19.65 -7.73
C SER A 20 29.00 18.82 -6.85
N LEU A 21 28.03 19.48 -6.23
CA LEU A 21 26.83 18.84 -5.71
C LEU A 21 26.13 18.23 -6.93
N SER A 22 26.51 17.00 -7.27
CA SER A 22 25.80 16.23 -8.27
C SER A 22 24.41 15.99 -7.74
N LYS A 23 23.43 16.61 -8.41
CA LYS A 23 22.04 16.21 -8.55
C LYS A 23 21.49 15.45 -7.34
N ARG A 24 20.69 16.17 -6.55
CA ARG A 24 19.52 15.67 -5.79
C ARG A 24 19.34 14.15 -5.96
N ASP A 25 19.71 13.39 -4.94
CA ASP A 25 19.13 12.08 -4.71
C ASP A 25 17.62 12.28 -4.63
N ILE A 26 16.96 12.17 -5.78
CA ILE A 26 15.57 11.78 -5.83
C ILE A 26 15.64 10.33 -5.40
N THR A 27 15.55 10.07 -4.09
CA THR A 27 15.34 8.73 -3.59
C THR A 27 14.11 8.20 -4.30
N ALA A 28 14.32 7.34 -5.31
CA ALA A 28 13.28 6.48 -5.82
C ALA A 28 12.68 5.80 -4.59
N MET A 29 11.41 6.10 -4.32
CA MET A 29 10.72 5.63 -3.12
C MET A 29 10.77 4.10 -3.15
N SER A 30 11.61 3.51 -2.30
CA SER A 30 11.75 2.06 -2.23
C SER A 30 10.71 1.52 -1.26
N PHE A 31 9.82 0.67 -1.76
CA PHE A 31 8.96 -0.11 -0.90
C PHE A 31 9.79 -1.02 0.02
N PRO A 32 9.34 -1.26 1.26
CA PRO A 32 10.07 -2.06 2.24
C PRO A 32 10.08 -3.53 1.83
N ASP A 33 11.12 -4.22 2.29
CA ASP A 33 11.13 -5.68 2.30
C ASP A 33 10.17 -6.20 3.38
N ILE A 34 9.58 -7.37 3.12
CA ILE A 34 8.49 -7.94 3.93
C ILE A 34 8.76 -9.40 4.27
N GLU A 35 8.29 -9.81 5.44
CA GLU A 35 8.46 -11.17 5.93
C GLU A 35 7.19 -11.66 6.66
N HIS A 36 7.09 -12.98 6.80
CA HIS A 36 6.12 -13.69 7.64
C HIS A 36 4.64 -13.41 7.32
N PRO A 37 4.15 -13.75 6.12
CA PRO A 37 2.74 -13.61 5.81
C PRO A 37 1.89 -14.50 6.73
N THR A 38 0.90 -13.91 7.40
CA THR A 38 -0.21 -14.66 8.01
C THR A 38 -1.46 -14.42 7.20
N GLU A 39 -2.15 -15.49 6.79
CA GLU A 39 -3.42 -15.41 6.07
C GLU A 39 -4.60 -15.45 7.04
N MET A 40 -5.61 -14.61 6.78
CA MET A 40 -6.90 -14.68 7.44
C MET A 40 -8.02 -14.56 6.40
N ASN A 41 -9.00 -15.46 6.48
CA ASN A 41 -10.23 -15.36 5.70
C ASN A 41 -11.16 -14.36 6.38
N ILE A 42 -11.63 -13.37 5.62
CA ILE A 42 -12.35 -12.23 6.18
C ILE A 42 -13.49 -11.76 5.28
N ARG A 43 -14.42 -11.05 5.91
CA ARG A 43 -15.37 -10.13 5.29
C ARG A 43 -15.18 -8.74 5.86
N MET A 44 -15.05 -7.74 4.99
CA MET A 44 -14.85 -6.35 5.39
C MET A 44 -16.18 -5.60 5.39
N LYS A 45 -16.71 -5.27 6.58
CA LYS A 45 -17.94 -4.49 6.73
C LYS A 45 -17.61 -3.07 7.14
N ASN A 46 -18.06 -2.06 6.40
CA ASN A 46 -17.87 -0.67 6.78
C ASN A 46 -18.74 -0.30 7.99
N VAL A 47 -18.16 0.42 8.96
CA VAL A 47 -18.82 0.77 10.22
C VAL A 47 -19.93 1.80 10.01
N ALA A 48 -19.68 2.89 9.28
CA ALA A 48 -20.70 3.92 9.06
C ALA A 48 -21.88 3.41 8.22
N ARG A 49 -21.59 2.66 7.15
CA ARG A 49 -22.59 2.27 6.12
C ARG A 49 -23.23 0.91 6.35
N GLN A 50 -22.62 0.07 7.19
CA GLN A 50 -23.10 -1.29 7.47
C GLN A 50 -23.24 -2.18 6.22
N VAL A 51 -22.47 -1.89 5.17
CA VAL A 51 -22.36 -2.71 3.94
C VAL A 51 -20.98 -3.36 3.85
N TYR A 52 -20.90 -4.46 3.12
CA TYR A 52 -19.66 -5.20 2.89
C TYR A 52 -18.98 -4.72 1.62
N LEU A 53 -17.64 -4.70 1.64
CA LEU A 53 -16.85 -4.64 0.42
C LEU A 53 -17.11 -5.89 -0.41
N ALA A 54 -17.17 -5.74 -1.72
CA ALA A 54 -17.39 -6.83 -2.64
C ALA A 54 -16.64 -6.65 -3.95
N VAL A 55 -16.34 -7.76 -4.62
CA VAL A 55 -15.90 -7.74 -6.02
C VAL A 55 -17.01 -8.33 -6.88
N LYS A 56 -17.43 -7.55 -7.88
CA LYS A 56 -18.34 -8.03 -8.94
C LYS A 56 -17.55 -8.28 -10.21
N THR A 57 -17.95 -9.34 -10.92
CA THR A 57 -17.48 -9.65 -12.25
C THR A 57 -18.63 -9.43 -13.21
N ASP A 58 -18.43 -8.61 -14.23
CA ASP A 58 -19.44 -8.40 -15.28
C ASP A 58 -19.38 -9.49 -16.37
N ASP A 59 -20.31 -9.42 -17.33
CA ASP A 59 -20.41 -10.37 -18.44
C ASP A 59 -19.16 -10.37 -19.35
N GLN A 60 -18.31 -9.35 -19.25
CA GLN A 60 -17.04 -9.22 -19.97
C GLN A 60 -15.84 -9.73 -19.15
N HIS A 61 -16.09 -10.39 -18.02
CA HIS A 61 -15.06 -10.85 -17.07
C HIS A 61 -14.25 -9.71 -16.44
N LYS A 62 -14.78 -8.48 -16.45
CA LYS A 62 -14.13 -7.36 -15.79
C LYS A 62 -14.52 -7.32 -14.32
N HIS A 63 -13.51 -7.26 -13.47
CA HIS A 63 -13.68 -7.15 -12.02
C HIS A 63 -13.80 -5.69 -11.58
N THR A 64 -14.75 -5.41 -10.69
CA THR A 64 -14.98 -4.08 -10.12
C THR A 64 -15.22 -4.19 -8.62
N LEU A 65 -14.60 -3.29 -7.84
CA LEU A 65 -14.77 -3.20 -6.39
C LEU A 65 -16.03 -2.38 -6.13
N THR A 66 -16.90 -2.90 -5.28
CA THR A 66 -18.21 -2.35 -5.00
C THR A 66 -18.60 -2.62 -3.55
N THR A 67 -19.84 -2.30 -3.20
CA THR A 67 -20.42 -2.61 -1.90
C THR A 67 -21.71 -3.39 -2.05
N LYS A 68 -22.05 -4.20 -1.06
CA LYS A 68 -23.32 -4.90 -0.99
C LYS A 68 -23.78 -5.17 0.43
N THR A 69 -25.09 -5.31 0.59
CA THR A 69 -25.69 -5.90 1.80
C THR A 69 -25.60 -7.41 1.70
N LEU A 70 -25.23 -8.06 2.80
CA LEU A 70 -25.14 -9.51 2.87
C LEU A 70 -26.56 -10.11 2.93
N ASN A 71 -26.91 -10.90 1.92
CA ASN A 71 -28.23 -11.54 1.83
C ASN A 71 -28.21 -13.04 2.22
N SER A 72 -27.01 -13.64 2.30
CA SER A 72 -26.78 -15.05 2.55
C SER A 72 -25.48 -15.22 3.33
N GLU A 73 -25.37 -16.26 4.17
CA GLU A 73 -24.12 -16.58 4.86
C GLU A 73 -23.02 -17.03 3.90
N VAL A 74 -23.38 -17.60 2.75
CA VAL A 74 -22.45 -17.96 1.68
C VAL A 74 -22.60 -16.93 0.56
N ASP A 75 -21.61 -16.06 0.42
CA ASP A 75 -21.60 -14.99 -0.57
C ASP A 75 -20.17 -14.73 -1.05
N PRO A 76 -19.73 -15.41 -2.12
CA PRO A 76 -18.34 -15.40 -2.55
C PRO A 76 -17.87 -14.05 -3.10
N GLU A 77 -18.76 -13.08 -3.29
CA GLU A 77 -18.41 -11.72 -3.73
C GLU A 77 -17.83 -10.88 -2.59
N VAL A 78 -18.08 -11.25 -1.32
CA VAL A 78 -17.58 -10.51 -0.13
C VAL A 78 -16.44 -11.21 0.59
N ASP A 79 -15.99 -12.36 0.09
CA ASP A 79 -15.00 -13.20 0.75
C ASP A 79 -13.58 -12.83 0.28
N PHE A 80 -12.76 -12.37 1.22
CA PHE A 80 -11.37 -11.98 0.98
C PHE A 80 -10.42 -12.80 1.86
N SER A 81 -9.22 -13.07 1.37
CA SER A 81 -8.08 -13.42 2.19
C SER A 81 -7.28 -12.14 2.45
N LEU A 82 -6.98 -11.86 3.71
CA LEU A 82 -6.12 -10.76 4.12
C LEU A 82 -4.77 -11.32 4.54
N TYR A 83 -3.73 -11.01 3.78
CA TYR A 83 -2.35 -11.41 4.08
C TYR A 83 -1.67 -10.31 4.88
N PHE A 84 -1.26 -10.61 6.10
CA PHE A 84 -0.57 -9.69 7.01
C PHE A 84 0.93 -9.87 6.91
N TYR A 85 1.64 -8.78 6.67
CA TYR A 85 3.10 -8.77 6.55
C TYR A 85 3.73 -7.86 7.59
N THR A 86 4.92 -8.25 8.03
CA THR A 86 5.78 -7.42 8.87
C THR A 86 6.82 -6.73 8.01
N SER A 87 6.95 -5.42 8.17
CA SER A 87 8.05 -4.67 7.53
C SER A 87 9.35 -5.09 8.20
N ALA A 88 10.30 -5.61 7.42
CA ALA A 88 11.59 -6.08 7.93
C ALA A 88 12.40 -4.94 8.58
N GLU A 89 12.17 -3.71 8.13
CA GLU A 89 12.89 -2.50 8.57
C GLU A 89 12.39 -1.95 9.91
N SER A 90 11.11 -2.16 10.24
CA SER A 90 10.48 -1.57 11.43
C SER A 90 10.03 -2.60 12.46
N GLY A 91 10.00 -3.89 12.12
CA GLY A 91 9.63 -4.97 13.04
C GLY A 91 8.17 -4.94 13.51
N GLU A 92 7.32 -4.09 12.91
CA GLU A 92 5.91 -3.98 13.25
C GLU A 92 5.04 -4.43 12.07
N THR A 93 4.04 -5.28 12.35
CA THR A 93 3.02 -5.69 11.39
C THR A 93 2.15 -4.50 11.05
N LYS A 94 2.40 -3.91 9.88
CA LYS A 94 1.69 -2.73 9.41
C LYS A 94 1.20 -2.86 7.99
N LEU A 95 1.44 -3.97 7.31
CA LEU A 95 1.15 -4.10 5.89
C LEU A 95 0.15 -5.22 5.66
N VAL A 96 -0.83 -4.97 4.80
CA VAL A 96 -1.79 -5.99 4.38
C VAL A 96 -2.00 -5.99 2.88
N LEU A 97 -2.23 -7.18 2.32
CA LEU A 97 -2.70 -7.37 0.96
C LEU A 97 -4.08 -8.05 0.98
N PRO A 98 -5.16 -7.31 0.67
CA PRO A 98 -6.48 -7.90 0.49
C PRO A 98 -6.58 -8.59 -0.88
N VAL A 99 -6.96 -9.87 -0.88
CA VAL A 99 -7.16 -10.68 -2.09
C VAL A 99 -8.55 -11.26 -2.08
N HIS A 100 -9.33 -11.00 -3.12
CA HIS A 100 -10.66 -11.60 -3.28
C HIS A 100 -10.53 -13.10 -3.57
N GLN A 101 -11.21 -13.94 -2.78
CA GLN A 101 -10.91 -15.38 -2.77
C GLN A 101 -11.28 -16.08 -4.07
N SER A 102 -12.40 -15.71 -4.69
CA SER A 102 -12.95 -16.39 -5.86
C SER A 102 -12.28 -15.95 -7.16
N THR A 103 -11.94 -14.67 -7.30
CA THR A 103 -11.36 -14.12 -8.55
C THR A 103 -9.86 -13.86 -8.48
N LYS A 104 -9.24 -14.01 -7.31
CA LYS A 104 -7.80 -13.76 -7.08
C LYS A 104 -7.34 -12.35 -7.46
N VAL A 105 -8.25 -11.38 -7.44
CA VAL A 105 -7.90 -9.97 -7.63
C VAL A 105 -7.55 -9.33 -6.30
N CYS A 106 -6.59 -8.42 -6.33
CA CYS A 106 -6.33 -7.46 -5.26
C CYS A 106 -6.83 -6.08 -5.68
N PHE A 107 -6.99 -5.20 -4.70
CA PHE A 107 -7.26 -3.79 -4.96
C PHE A 107 -6.18 -2.94 -4.32
N SER A 108 -5.94 -1.78 -4.90
CA SER A 108 -4.84 -0.89 -4.52
C SER A 108 -5.29 0.56 -4.60
N MET A 109 -4.51 1.44 -3.98
CA MET A 109 -4.72 2.88 -4.05
C MET A 109 -3.51 3.55 -4.64
N SER A 110 -3.70 4.21 -5.77
CA SER A 110 -2.65 4.94 -6.45
C SER A 110 -3.27 6.17 -7.11
N ASP A 111 -2.61 7.32 -6.96
CA ASP A 111 -3.06 8.60 -7.52
C ASP A 111 -4.48 9.01 -7.10
N LYS A 112 -4.85 8.74 -5.84
CA LYS A 112 -6.22 8.98 -5.30
C LYS A 112 -7.32 8.22 -6.03
N MET A 113 -6.97 7.12 -6.69
CA MET A 113 -7.91 6.22 -7.37
C MET A 113 -7.75 4.83 -6.80
N ILE A 114 -8.87 4.12 -6.71
CA ILE A 114 -8.87 2.69 -6.41
C ILE A 114 -8.66 1.93 -7.71
N LYS A 115 -7.67 1.06 -7.72
CA LYS A 115 -7.33 0.20 -8.86
C LYS A 115 -7.55 -1.25 -8.45
N ILE A 116 -7.85 -2.10 -9.42
CA ILE A 116 -7.94 -3.55 -9.25
C ILE A 116 -6.89 -4.17 -10.15
N SER A 117 -6.17 -5.13 -9.60
CA SER A 117 -5.15 -5.89 -10.31
C SER A 117 -5.38 -7.39 -10.09
N SER A 118 -5.16 -8.16 -11.14
CA SER A 118 -5.16 -9.62 -11.07
C SER A 118 -3.82 -10.10 -10.49
N LEU A 119 -3.85 -11.14 -9.66
CA LEU A 119 -2.66 -11.93 -9.35
C LEU A 119 -2.39 -13.01 -10.39
N LEU A 120 -3.33 -13.25 -11.31
CA LEU A 120 -3.11 -14.09 -12.49
C LEU A 120 -2.41 -13.25 -13.55
N HIS A 121 -1.17 -13.59 -13.85
CA HIS A 121 -0.37 -13.01 -14.91
C HIS A 121 -0.64 -13.75 -16.23
N LYS A 122 -1.03 -13.02 -17.27
CA LYS A 122 -1.07 -13.56 -18.64
C LYS A 122 0.31 -13.40 -19.25
N MET A 123 1.03 -14.50 -19.42
CA MET A 123 2.22 -14.52 -20.26
C MET A 123 1.78 -14.30 -21.72
N ASP A 124 2.39 -13.33 -22.42
CA ASP A 124 2.13 -13.03 -23.84
C ASP A 124 2.68 -14.10 -24.81
N THR A 125 3.10 -15.26 -24.30
CA THR A 125 3.48 -16.43 -25.09
C THR A 125 2.25 -17.29 -25.33
N ASN A 126 2.11 -17.86 -26.53
CA ASN A 126 0.97 -18.67 -27.02
C ASN A 126 0.65 -19.96 -26.21
N GLU A 127 0.85 -19.98 -24.90
CA GLU A 127 0.54 -21.07 -23.98
C GLU A 127 -0.52 -20.58 -22.98
N LEU A 128 -1.52 -21.42 -22.74
CA LEU A 128 -2.72 -21.13 -21.92
C LEU A 128 -2.44 -21.05 -20.40
N ASP A 129 -1.18 -20.93 -20.01
CA ASP A 129 -0.76 -21.05 -18.62
C ASP A 129 -0.70 -19.65 -18.00
N GLU A 130 -1.77 -19.29 -17.29
CA GLU A 130 -1.80 -18.13 -16.41
C GLU A 130 -0.93 -18.44 -15.18
N GLU A 131 0.14 -17.67 -14.97
CA GLU A 131 0.99 -17.82 -13.79
C GLU A 131 0.37 -17.03 -12.63
N TYR A 132 0.15 -17.69 -11.50
CA TYR A 132 -0.41 -17.06 -10.31
C TYR A 132 0.72 -16.52 -9.41
N GLU A 133 0.72 -15.22 -9.18
CA GLU A 133 1.53 -14.61 -8.12
C GLU A 133 0.95 -15.02 -6.75
N ASP A 134 1.62 -15.94 -6.06
CA ASP A 134 1.23 -16.35 -4.71
C ASP A 134 1.58 -15.23 -3.70
N PRO A 135 0.59 -14.67 -2.97
CA PRO A 135 0.84 -13.70 -1.92
C PRO A 135 1.88 -14.15 -0.88
N LEU A 136 1.97 -15.45 -0.61
CA LEU A 136 2.90 -15.99 0.38
C LEU A 136 4.38 -15.90 -0.07
N ASP A 137 4.63 -15.75 -1.36
CA ASP A 137 5.97 -15.69 -1.95
C ASP A 137 6.52 -14.26 -2.08
N PHE A 138 5.73 -13.25 -1.75
CA PHE A 138 6.19 -11.86 -1.82
C PHE A 138 7.26 -11.56 -0.76
N THR A 139 8.40 -11.06 -1.24
CA THR A 139 9.55 -10.63 -0.42
C THR A 139 9.68 -9.11 -0.33
N LYS A 140 8.93 -8.37 -1.16
CA LYS A 140 8.93 -6.92 -1.22
C LYS A 140 7.51 -6.38 -1.39
N ALA A 141 7.16 -5.36 -0.63
CA ALA A 141 5.88 -4.68 -0.81
C ALA A 141 5.86 -3.86 -2.10
N ASP A 142 4.67 -3.50 -2.55
CA ASP A 142 4.45 -2.55 -3.65
C ASP A 142 3.17 -1.74 -3.40
N ASN A 143 2.69 -1.02 -4.41
CA ASN A 143 1.49 -0.19 -4.30
C ASN A 143 0.18 -0.97 -4.11
N ARG A 144 0.19 -2.30 -4.25
CA ARG A 144 -0.98 -3.17 -3.98
C ARG A 144 -1.26 -3.35 -2.50
N PHE A 145 -0.28 -3.04 -1.65
CA PHE A 145 -0.40 -3.18 -0.21
C PHE A 145 -1.07 -1.95 0.43
N PHE A 146 -1.60 -2.15 1.64
CA PHE A 146 -2.09 -1.09 2.50
C PHE A 146 -1.33 -1.07 3.80
N TYR A 147 -1.17 0.12 4.37
CA TYR A 147 -0.91 0.22 5.79
C TYR A 147 -2.19 -0.09 6.57
N ILE A 148 -2.15 -1.02 7.52
CA ILE A 148 -3.29 -1.29 8.39
C ILE A 148 -3.14 -0.57 9.73
N LYS A 149 -4.20 0.13 10.17
CA LYS A 149 -4.28 0.80 11.47
C LYS A 149 -5.45 0.24 12.26
N LYS A 150 -5.25 0.02 13.57
CA LYS A 150 -6.29 -0.46 14.47
C LYS A 150 -6.87 0.69 15.31
N SER A 151 -8.19 0.73 15.44
CA SER A 151 -8.93 1.69 16.27
C SER A 151 -10.02 0.95 17.03
N GLY A 152 -9.78 0.69 18.32
CA GLY A 152 -10.64 -0.23 19.09
C GLY A 152 -10.66 -1.62 18.45
N ASP A 153 -11.85 -2.10 18.10
CA ASP A 153 -12.07 -3.39 17.42
C ASP A 153 -12.13 -3.28 15.88
N TYR A 154 -11.88 -2.08 15.34
CA TYR A 154 -11.97 -1.80 13.91
C TYR A 154 -10.62 -1.52 13.27
N TYR A 155 -10.60 -1.58 11.94
CA TYR A 155 -9.40 -1.41 11.14
C TYR A 155 -9.62 -0.33 10.06
N ALA A 156 -8.59 0.47 9.83
CA ALA A 156 -8.51 1.42 8.72
C ALA A 156 -7.37 1.03 7.77
N LEU A 157 -7.63 1.13 6.48
CA LEU A 157 -6.70 0.76 5.40
C LEU A 157 -6.14 2.05 4.78
N GLU A 158 -4.90 2.39 5.09
CA GLU A 158 -4.17 3.55 4.54
C GLU A 158 -3.44 3.16 3.24
N ALA A 159 -3.54 4.02 2.23
CA ALA A 159 -2.89 3.83 0.94
C ALA A 159 -1.36 3.76 1.06
N MET A 160 -0.74 2.76 0.43
CA MET A 160 0.71 2.66 0.30
C MET A 160 1.18 3.31 -1.01
N ASP A 161 1.40 4.61 -0.99
CA ASP A 161 1.77 5.40 -2.18
C ASP A 161 3.13 6.11 -2.00
N GLY A 162 4.12 5.41 -1.45
CA GLY A 162 5.50 5.88 -1.27
C GLY A 162 5.71 7.08 -0.31
N VAL A 163 4.62 7.72 0.12
CA VAL A 163 4.56 8.83 1.09
C VAL A 163 3.32 8.59 1.95
N ASN A 164 3.47 8.63 3.29
CA ASN A 164 2.33 8.64 4.21
C ASN A 164 1.53 9.92 3.98
N LYS A 165 0.44 9.81 3.22
CA LYS A 165 -0.43 10.94 2.91
C LYS A 165 -1.68 10.95 3.79
N ASN A 166 -1.80 10.01 4.74
CA ASN A 166 -2.99 9.85 5.57
C ASN A 166 -4.30 9.70 4.76
N TYR A 167 -4.23 9.04 3.59
CA TYR A 167 -5.41 8.72 2.78
C TYR A 167 -5.84 7.28 3.07
N PHE A 168 -7.12 7.12 3.40
CA PHE A 168 -7.71 5.87 3.83
C PHE A 168 -8.82 5.43 2.89
N LEU A 169 -9.02 4.12 2.78
CA LEU A 169 -10.23 3.56 2.18
C LEU A 169 -11.46 4.05 2.93
N SER A 170 -12.45 4.54 2.20
CA SER A 170 -13.67 5.06 2.79
C SER A 170 -14.90 4.80 1.92
N LEU A 171 -16.07 4.95 2.53
CA LEU A 171 -17.35 4.97 1.82
C LEU A 171 -18.09 6.29 2.01
N ASN A 172 -18.44 6.95 0.91
CA ASN A 172 -19.30 8.13 0.97
C ASN A 172 -20.77 7.79 1.24
N GLU A 173 -21.61 8.83 1.28
CA GLU A 173 -23.04 8.72 1.57
C GLU A 173 -23.83 7.88 0.56
N SER A 174 -23.28 7.69 -0.64
CA SER A 174 -23.87 6.84 -1.68
C SER A 174 -23.30 5.42 -1.69
N ASN A 175 -22.58 5.00 -0.64
CA ASN A 175 -21.87 3.72 -0.55
C ASN A 175 -20.84 3.49 -1.66
N MET A 176 -20.34 4.58 -2.27
CA MET A 176 -19.26 4.49 -3.25
C MET A 176 -17.91 4.57 -2.55
N LEU A 177 -16.97 3.78 -3.07
CA LEU A 177 -15.61 3.70 -2.59
C LEU A 177 -14.81 4.93 -2.99
N GLU A 178 -14.13 5.55 -2.03
CA GLU A 178 -13.27 6.70 -2.26
C GLU A 178 -12.09 6.72 -1.29
N LEU A 179 -11.13 7.60 -1.56
CA LEU A 179 -10.04 7.87 -0.62
C LEU A 179 -10.37 9.12 0.20
N LYS A 180 -10.27 8.99 1.51
CA LYS A 180 -10.48 10.09 2.44
C LYS A 180 -9.19 10.43 3.19
N GLU A 181 -8.82 11.70 3.16
CA GLU A 181 -7.72 12.21 3.99
C GLU A 181 -8.19 12.32 5.45
N VAL A 182 -7.40 11.78 6.38
CA VAL A 182 -7.69 11.81 7.82
C VAL A 182 -6.44 12.30 8.56
N THR A 183 -6.49 13.52 9.10
CA THR A 183 -5.32 14.13 9.76
C THR A 183 -5.17 13.78 11.23
N ASP A 184 -6.24 13.28 11.85
CA ASP A 184 -6.32 13.04 13.28
C ASP A 184 -6.22 11.54 13.59
N SER A 185 -5.80 11.20 14.81
CA SER A 185 -5.76 9.80 15.26
C SER A 185 -7.15 9.22 15.55
N ASN A 186 -8.18 10.07 15.57
CA ASN A 186 -9.58 9.66 15.70
C ASN A 186 -10.17 9.40 14.31
N TYR A 187 -10.12 8.14 13.90
CA TYR A 187 -10.67 7.70 12.62
C TYR A 187 -12.20 7.81 12.60
N PRO A 188 -12.81 8.47 11.60
CA PRO A 188 -14.24 8.52 11.48
C PRO A 188 -14.81 7.19 10.96
N ASP A 189 -16.06 6.88 11.29
CA ASP A 189 -16.67 5.57 11.03
C ASP A 189 -16.67 5.16 9.55
N GLU A 190 -16.66 6.12 8.62
CA GLU A 190 -16.65 5.85 7.18
C GLU A 190 -15.32 5.27 6.66
N VAL A 191 -14.20 5.43 7.39
CA VAL A 191 -12.91 4.80 7.05
C VAL A 191 -12.67 3.49 7.83
N LEU A 192 -13.57 3.15 8.75
CA LEU A 192 -13.43 2.00 9.62
C LEU A 192 -14.16 0.78 9.07
N PHE A 193 -13.50 -0.37 9.16
CA PHE A 193 -14.04 -1.66 8.78
C PHE A 193 -13.95 -2.64 9.94
N SER A 194 -15.02 -3.39 10.19
CA SER A 194 -14.92 -4.63 10.95
C SER A 194 -14.43 -5.74 10.03
N ILE A 195 -13.58 -6.61 10.57
CA ILE A 195 -13.00 -7.76 9.90
C ILE A 195 -13.58 -8.99 10.61
N ASN A 196 -14.41 -9.75 9.91
CA ASN A 196 -15.14 -10.91 10.45
C ASN A 196 -14.82 -12.18 9.68
#